data_AF-A0A955QKY1-F1
#
_entry.id   AF-A0A955QKY1-F1
#
_cell.length_a   1.000
_cell.length_b   1.000
_cell.length_c   1.000
_cell.angle_alpha   90.00
_cell.angle_beta   90.00
_cell.angle_gamma   90.00
#
_symmetry.space_group_name_H-M   'P 1'
#
loop_
_entity.id
_entity.type
_entity.pdbx_description
1 polymer ?
#
loop_
_entity_poly.entity_id
_entity_poly.type
_entity_poly.pdbx_seq_one_letter_code
_entity_poly.pdbx_strand_id
1 'polypeptide(L)'
;MHFRLWHKLLIIVVLILIGAIGGLTVFTYHATREAMFEEFHIRGRELGKAIASESMNYYLNQDVERFTTLLQTLGEAEGVLAILAYTGQSDLWVESSIIELAPSEL
;
A
#
# COMPACT_ATOMS: atom_id res chain seq x y z
N MET A 1 16.46 46.42 30.70
CA MET A 1 16.82 45.01 30.98
C MET A 1 15.69 44.00 30.66
N HIS A 2 14.41 44.39 30.72
CA HIS A 2 13.25 43.51 30.45
C HIS A 2 13.15 42.94 29.01
N PHE A 3 13.50 43.71 27.98
CA PHE A 3 13.35 43.30 26.58
C PHE A 3 14.18 42.04 26.20
N ARG A 4 15.35 41.88 26.84
CA ARG A 4 16.29 40.77 26.58
C ARG A 4 15.84 39.46 27.25
N LEU A 5 15.12 39.55 28.38
CA LEU A 5 14.50 38.39 29.03
C LEU A 5 13.30 37.89 28.21
N TRP A 6 12.47 38.82 27.70
CA TRP A 6 11.30 38.47 26.90
C TRP A 6 11.66 37.76 25.60
N HIS A 7 12.71 38.23 24.91
CA HIS A 7 13.24 37.56 23.72
C HIS A 7 13.73 36.13 24.00
N LYS A 8 14.46 35.92 25.11
CA LYS A 8 14.92 34.58 25.49
C LYS A 8 13.77 33.64 25.79
N LEU A 9 12.74 34.12 26.48
CA LEU A 9 11.55 33.33 26.79
C LEU A 9 10.81 32.95 25.49
N LEU A 10 10.66 33.89 24.56
CA LEU A 10 10.01 33.66 23.28
C LEU A 10 10.76 32.61 22.44
N ILE A 11 12.10 32.68 22.39
CA ILE A 11 12.93 31.68 21.70
C ILE A 11 12.72 30.29 22.28
N ILE A 12 12.70 30.16 23.61
CA ILE A 12 12.47 28.87 24.29
C ILE A 12 11.09 28.33 23.93
N VAL A 13 10.06 29.17 23.99
CA VAL A 13 8.69 28.77 23.62
C VAL A 13 8.62 28.31 22.16
N VAL A 14 9.26 29.01 21.24
CA VAL A 14 9.31 28.63 19.82
C VAL A 14 10.03 27.30 19.62
N LEU A 15 11.16 27.07 20.28
CA LEU A 15 11.88 25.80 20.20
C LEU A 15 11.05 24.62 20.71
N ILE A 16 10.33 24.82 21.82
CA ILE A 16 9.41 23.80 22.37
C ILE A 16 8.28 23.52 21.38
N LEU A 17 7.69 24.57 20.79
CA LEU A 17 6.61 24.41 19.80
C LEU A 17 7.08 23.66 18.56
N ILE A 18 8.26 24.00 18.02
CA ILE A 18 8.83 23.30 16.86
C ILE A 18 9.10 21.83 17.20
N GLY A 19 9.66 21.56 18.38
CA GLY A 19 9.88 20.18 18.85
C GLY A 19 8.58 19.40 19.02
N ALA A 20 7.55 20.03 19.60
CA ALA A 20 6.24 19.41 19.78
C ALA A 20 5.55 19.12 18.45
N ILE A 21 5.56 20.08 17.51
CA ILE A 21 4.99 19.91 16.17
C ILE A 21 5.76 18.81 15.42
N GLY A 22 7.09 18.87 15.39
CA GLY A 22 7.92 17.87 14.72
C GLY A 22 7.71 16.47 15.28
N GLY A 23 7.72 16.34 16.61
CA GLY A 23 7.47 15.06 17.29
C GLY A 23 6.08 14.51 16.97
N LEU A 24 5.05 15.37 16.99
CA LEU A 24 3.68 14.98 16.65
C LEU A 24 3.58 14.54 15.19
N THR A 25 4.16 15.28 14.25
CA THR A 25 4.14 14.95 12.82
C THR A 25 4.84 13.62 12.53
N VAL A 26 6.00 13.38 13.14
CA VAL A 26 6.72 12.10 12.98
C VAL A 26 5.91 10.95 13.55
N PHE A 27 5.34 11.12 14.75
CA PHE A 27 4.51 10.10 15.37
C PHE A 27 3.27 9.78 14.55
N THR A 28 2.52 10.80 14.10
CA THR A 28 1.32 10.58 13.28
C THR A 28 1.68 9.96 11.94
N TYR A 29 2.77 10.39 11.30
CA TYR A 29 3.23 9.77 10.06
C TYR A 29 3.52 8.27 10.24
N HIS A 30 4.29 7.89 11.27
CA HIS A 30 4.60 6.48 11.52
C HIS A 30 3.35 5.66 11.87
N ALA A 31 2.52 6.16 12.78
CA ALA A 31 1.31 5.47 13.21
C ALA A 31 0.32 5.27 12.04
N THR A 32 0.10 6.30 11.22
CA THR A 32 -0.77 6.20 10.04
C THR A 32 -0.18 5.27 8.99
N ARG A 33 1.14 5.34 8.75
CA ARG A 33 1.82 4.44 7.80
C ARG A 33 1.69 2.97 8.22
N GLU A 34 1.90 2.67 9.49
CA GLU A 34 1.79 1.31 10.02
C GLU A 34 0.36 0.77 9.91
N ALA A 35 -0.63 1.57 10.33
CA ALA A 35 -2.04 1.20 10.20
C ALA A 35 -2.46 0.99 8.73
N MET A 36 -2.02 1.85 7.82
CA MET A 36 -2.29 1.66 6.38
C MET A 36 -1.63 0.40 5.85
N PHE A 37 -0.38 0.11 6.24
CA PHE A 37 0.32 -1.08 5.80
C PHE A 37 -0.37 -2.37 6.28
N GLU A 38 -0.83 -2.40 7.53
CA GLU A 38 -1.58 -3.52 8.08
C GLU A 38 -2.92 -3.71 7.35
N GLU A 39 -3.67 -2.62 7.12
CA GLU A 39 -4.93 -2.66 6.38
C GLU A 39 -4.73 -3.16 4.95
N PHE A 40 -3.70 -2.66 4.24
CA PHE A 40 -3.36 -3.13 2.89
C PHE A 40 -2.99 -4.62 2.91
N HIS A 41 -2.24 -5.07 3.92
CA HIS A 41 -1.88 -6.48 4.05
C HIS A 41 -3.10 -7.37 4.27
N ILE A 42 -4.02 -6.96 5.15
CA ILE A 42 -5.26 -7.70 5.45
C ILE A 42 -6.13 -7.77 4.20
N ARG A 43 -6.47 -6.62 3.60
CA ARG A 43 -7.31 -6.55 2.40
C ARG A 43 -6.70 -7.28 1.23
N GLY A 44 -5.41 -7.10 0.97
CA GLY A 44 -4.69 -7.78 -0.09
C GLY A 44 -4.71 -9.30 0.09
N ARG A 45 -4.59 -9.79 1.33
CA ARG A 45 -4.68 -11.22 1.64
C ARG A 45 -6.10 -11.77 1.45
N GLU A 46 -7.12 -11.04 1.87
CA GLU A 46 -8.52 -11.43 1.68
C GLU A 46 -8.87 -11.48 0.20
N LEU A 47 -8.48 -10.45 -0.55
CA LEU A 47 -8.65 -10.39 -2.00
C LEU A 47 -7.93 -11.53 -2.70
N GLY A 48 -6.66 -11.79 -2.35
CA GLY A 48 -5.88 -12.90 -2.91
C GLY A 48 -6.52 -14.27 -2.63
N LYS A 49 -7.10 -14.48 -1.45
CA LYS A 49 -7.86 -15.71 -1.13
C LYS A 49 -9.13 -15.83 -1.98
N ALA A 50 -9.87 -14.74 -2.15
CA ALA A 50 -11.08 -14.73 -2.97
C ALA A 50 -10.75 -15.05 -4.44
N ILE A 51 -9.72 -14.41 -4.99
CA ILE A 51 -9.20 -14.67 -6.34
C ILE A 51 -8.76 -16.13 -6.46
N ALA A 52 -7.98 -16.65 -5.51
CA ALA A 52 -7.49 -18.03 -5.56
C ALA A 52 -8.62 -19.07 -5.49
N SER A 53 -9.69 -18.78 -4.74
CA SER A 53 -10.88 -19.63 -4.69
C SER A 53 -11.57 -19.69 -6.06
N GLU A 54 -11.67 -18.55 -6.75
CA GLU A 54 -12.35 -18.43 -8.03
C GLU A 54 -11.47 -18.92 -9.20
N SER A 55 -10.14 -18.75 -9.09
CA SER A 55 -9.18 -19.06 -10.15
C SER A 55 -9.14 -20.54 -10.52
N MET A 56 -9.53 -21.44 -9.61
CA MET A 56 -9.59 -22.88 -9.89
C MET A 56 -10.54 -23.17 -11.06
N ASN A 57 -11.69 -22.50 -11.12
CA ASN A 57 -12.67 -22.72 -12.18
C ASN A 57 -12.11 -22.25 -13.55
N TYR A 58 -11.44 -21.10 -13.57
CA TYR A 58 -10.80 -20.59 -14.78
C TYR A 58 -9.60 -21.43 -15.24
N TYR A 59 -8.82 -21.94 -14.28
CA TYR A 59 -7.66 -22.80 -14.56
C TYR A 59 -8.09 -24.13 -15.19
N LEU A 60 -9.12 -24.79 -14.63
CA LEU A 60 -9.63 -26.06 -15.15
C LEU A 60 -10.26 -25.92 -16.54
N ASN A 61 -10.93 -24.79 -16.81
CA ASN A 61 -11.54 -24.51 -18.10
C ASN A 61 -10.58 -23.87 -19.12
N GLN A 62 -9.32 -23.62 -18.74
CA GLN A 62 -8.31 -22.92 -19.54
C GLN A 62 -8.77 -21.54 -20.06
N ASP A 63 -9.65 -20.87 -19.31
CA ASP A 63 -10.27 -19.60 -19.72
C ASP A 63 -9.47 -18.40 -19.19
N VAL A 64 -8.28 -18.22 -19.78
CA VAL A 64 -7.30 -17.20 -19.37
C VAL A 64 -7.80 -15.78 -19.67
N GLU A 65 -8.53 -15.59 -20.77
CA GLU A 65 -9.02 -14.28 -21.21
C GLU A 65 -10.09 -13.73 -20.24
N ARG A 66 -11.07 -14.56 -19.85
CA ARG A 66 -12.06 -14.14 -18.84
C ARG A 66 -11.41 -13.91 -17.49
N PHE A 67 -10.45 -14.75 -17.09
CA PHE A 67 -9.76 -14.56 -15.82
C PHE A 67 -8.97 -13.26 -15.79
N THR A 68 -8.25 -12.92 -16.87
CA THR A 68 -7.53 -11.65 -16.99
C THR A 68 -8.48 -10.46 -16.91
N THR A 69 -9.62 -10.52 -17.59
CA THR A 69 -10.65 -9.46 -17.57
C THR A 69 -11.23 -9.27 -16.17
N LEU A 70 -11.47 -10.37 -15.44
CA LEU A 70 -11.93 -10.36 -14.06
C LEU A 70 -10.89 -9.71 -13.14
N LEU A 71 -9.61 -10.07 -13.28
CA LEU A 71 -8.52 -9.50 -12.49
C LEU A 71 -8.34 -8.00 -12.76
N GLN A 72 -8.45 -7.56 -14.01
CA GLN A 72 -8.38 -6.14 -14.35
C GLN A 72 -9.54 -5.35 -13.73
N THR A 73 -10.77 -5.85 -13.87
CA THR A 73 -11.96 -5.21 -13.29
C THR A 73 -11.87 -5.14 -11.77
N LEU A 74 -11.38 -6.21 -11.14
CA LEU A 74 -11.20 -6.29 -9.69
C LEU A 74 -10.08 -5.36 -9.22
N GLY A 75 -8.99 -5.26 -9.96
CA GLY A 75 -7.89 -4.36 -9.67
C GLY A 75 -8.30 -2.89 -9.73
N GLU A 76 -9.09 -2.52 -10.75
CA GLU A 76 -9.67 -1.18 -10.88
C GLU A 76 -10.65 -0.85 -9.74
N ALA A 77 -11.50 -1.82 -9.35
CA ALA A 77 -12.50 -1.62 -8.30
C ALA A 77 -11.89 -1.50 -6.89
N GLU A 78 -10.89 -2.32 -6.58
CA GLU A 78 -10.25 -2.38 -5.26
C GLU A 78 -9.03 -1.46 -5.13
N GLY A 79 -8.68 -0.71 -6.18
CA GLY A 79 -7.52 0.18 -6.20
C GLY A 79 -6.19 -0.55 -6.08
N VAL A 80 -6.10 -1.77 -6.63
CA VAL A 80 -4.91 -2.61 -6.59
C VAL A 80 -3.99 -2.28 -7.76
N LEU A 81 -2.71 -2.03 -7.46
CA LEU A 81 -1.71 -1.66 -8.46
C LEU A 81 -1.40 -2.78 -9.44
N ALA A 82 -1.25 -4.01 -8.94
CA ALA A 82 -0.96 -5.19 -9.74
C ALA A 82 -1.47 -6.47 -9.05
N ILE A 83 -1.90 -7.43 -9.86
CA ILE A 83 -2.26 -8.79 -9.48
C ILE A 83 -1.42 -9.74 -10.32
N LEU A 84 -0.71 -10.64 -9.64
CA LEU A 84 0.16 -11.64 -10.24
C LEU A 84 -0.35 -13.03 -9.82
N ALA A 85 -0.71 -13.85 -10.80
CA ALA A 85 -1.12 -15.23 -10.59
C ALA A 85 -0.04 -16.18 -11.13
N TYR A 86 0.42 -17.10 -10.28
CA TYR A 86 1.45 -18.08 -10.63
C TYR A 86 0.87 -19.49 -10.66
N THR A 87 1.44 -20.34 -11.50
CA THR A 87 1.14 -21.78 -11.51
C THR A 87 1.79 -22.47 -10.30
N GLY A 88 1.43 -23.74 -10.06
CA GLY A 88 2.08 -24.56 -9.03
C GLY A 88 3.60 -24.78 -9.26
N GLN A 89 4.12 -24.46 -10.44
CA GLN A 89 5.55 -24.50 -10.78
C GLN A 89 6.25 -23.14 -10.64
N SER A 90 5.55 -22.14 -10.10
CA SER A 90 6.01 -20.74 -9.99
C SER A 90 6.19 -20.02 -11.33
N ASP A 91 5.63 -20.55 -12.41
CA ASP A 91 5.56 -19.85 -13.68
C ASP A 91 4.46 -18.78 -13.62
N LEU A 92 4.73 -17.59 -14.15
CA LEU A 92 3.73 -16.53 -14.27
C LEU A 92 2.62 -16.99 -15.22
N TRP A 93 1.40 -17.06 -14.72
CA TRP A 93 0.23 -17.48 -15.48
C TRP A 93 -0.54 -16.29 -16.03
N VAL A 94 -0.89 -15.32 -15.16
CA VAL A 94 -1.62 -14.11 -15.52
C VAL A 94 -1.06 -12.92 -14.74
N GLU A 95 -0.92 -11.81 -15.44
CA GLU A 95 -0.59 -10.50 -14.87
C GLU A 95 -1.70 -9.50 -15.22
N SER A 96 -2.12 -8.71 -14.24
CA SER A 96 -2.97 -7.56 -14.42
C SER A 96 -2.39 -6.39 -13.64
N SER A 97 -1.98 -5.33 -14.32
CA SER A 97 -1.33 -4.17 -13.69
C SER A 97 -1.83 -2.87 -14.30
N ILE A 98 -1.99 -1.85 -13.45
CA ILE A 98 -2.37 -0.48 -13.86
C ILE A 98 -1.11 0.34 -14.23
N ILE A 99 0.06 -0.19 -13.91
CA ILE A 99 1.39 0.37 -14.17
C ILE A 99 2.18 -0.67 -14.94
N GLU A 100 2.97 -0.25 -15.95
CA GLU A 100 4.02 -1.11 -16.49
C GLU A 100 4.98 -1.48 -15.35
N LEU A 101 4.91 -2.73 -14.88
CA LEU A 101 5.93 -3.29 -14.01
C LEU A 101 7.22 -3.29 -14.83
N ALA A 102 8.17 -2.43 -14.46
CA ALA A 102 9.49 -2.44 -15.09
C ALA A 102 10.07 -3.86 -15.00
N PRO A 103 10.40 -4.51 -16.12
CA PRO A 103 10.87 -5.89 -16.12
C PRO A 103 12.34 -5.93 -15.71
N SER A 104 12.61 -5.77 -14.40
CA SER A 104 13.81 -6.26 -13.69
C SER A 104 14.03 -5.46 -12.41
N GLU A 105 13.75 -6.05 -11.25
CA GLU A 105 14.68 -6.16 -10.13
C GLU A 105 14.39 -7.50 -9.43
N LEU A 106 14.64 -8.59 -10.17
CA LEU A 106 14.90 -9.92 -9.63
C LEU A 106 16.36 -10.00 -9.20
#